data_AF-A0A7V9ZUL4-F1
#
_entry.id   AF-A0A7V9ZUL4-F1
#
_cell.length_a   1.000
_cell.length_b   1.000
_cell.length_c   1.000
_cell.angle_alpha   90.00
_cell.angle_beta   90.00
_cell.angle_gamma   90.00
#
_symmetry.space_group_name_H-M   'P 1'
#
loop_
_entity.id
_entity.type
_entity.pdbx_description
1 polymer ?
#
loop_
_entity_poly.entity_id
_entity_poly.type
_entity_poly.pdbx_seq_one_letter_code
_entity_poly.pdbx_strand_id
1 'polypeptide(L)'
;MALTPVEIRHVEVRRTWFRGYRRGIVERLLTDIADSFEEVWRERADLADQLEELESEASKHRELETLLRSTLVSAESAAQDMKEQARRESDLIVSEARAEGRRVTRSANSEKERLEEEIRRIRAHLRSALEALEEQHVEPRGDAAPAPQGENAPESGFRRLAG
;
A
#
# COMPACT_ATOMS: atom_id res chain seq x y z
N MET A 1 -61.33 -32.03 -8.23
CA MET A 1 -61.83 -32.66 -6.99
C MET A 1 -61.56 -34.14 -7.12
N ALA A 2 -60.61 -34.65 -6.34
CA ALA A 2 -60.31 -36.07 -6.24
C ALA A 2 -60.89 -36.56 -4.91
N LEU A 3 -61.46 -37.76 -4.90
CA LEU A 3 -61.96 -38.39 -3.68
C LEU A 3 -60.80 -38.59 -2.69
N THR A 4 -61.03 -38.29 -1.43
CA THR A 4 -60.11 -38.66 -0.34
C THR A 4 -60.15 -40.17 -0.10
N PRO A 5 -59.10 -40.77 0.47
CA PRO A 5 -59.12 -42.19 0.83
C PRO A 5 -60.34 -42.57 1.68
N VAL A 6 -60.72 -41.68 2.62
CA VAL A 6 -61.91 -41.84 3.47
C VAL A 6 -63.19 -41.83 2.63
N GLU A 7 -63.33 -40.90 1.69
CA GLU A 7 -64.50 -40.86 0.80
C GLU A 7 -64.60 -42.12 -0.07
N ILE A 8 -63.48 -42.66 -0.57
CA ILE A 8 -63.44 -43.91 -1.35
C ILE A 8 -63.96 -45.09 -0.52
N ARG A 9 -63.57 -45.18 0.77
CA ARG A 9 -64.05 -46.25 1.67
C ARG A 9 -65.56 -46.19 1.94
N HIS A 10 -66.16 -45.00 1.86
CA HIS A 10 -67.60 -44.81 2.10
C HIS A 10 -68.45 -44.89 0.82
N VAL A 11 -67.87 -45.19 -0.34
CA VAL A 11 -68.63 -45.37 -1.58
C VAL A 11 -69.48 -46.64 -1.52
N GLU A 12 -70.80 -46.48 -1.49
CA GLU A 12 -71.74 -47.60 -1.55
C GLU A 12 -72.03 -48.05 -2.99
N VAL A 13 -71.74 -49.32 -3.29
CA VAL A 13 -72.03 -49.92 -4.60
C VAL A 13 -73.45 -50.50 -4.61
N ARG A 14 -74.37 -49.85 -5.35
CA ARG A 14 -75.77 -50.32 -5.47
C ARG A 14 -75.86 -51.68 -6.17
N ARG A 15 -76.73 -52.56 -5.67
CA ARG A 15 -76.94 -53.90 -6.23
C ARG A 15 -77.77 -53.82 -7.51
N THR A 16 -77.22 -54.24 -8.64
CA THR A 16 -77.94 -54.27 -9.94
C THR A 16 -78.33 -55.71 -10.28
N TRP A 17 -79.60 -55.93 -10.63
CA TRP A 17 -80.18 -57.26 -10.86
C TRP A 17 -79.91 -57.83 -12.26
N PHE A 18 -79.42 -57.02 -13.21
CA PHE A 18 -79.13 -57.45 -14.58
C PHE A 18 -77.74 -56.93 -15.03
N ARG A 19 -76.87 -57.83 -15.54
CA ARG A 19 -75.55 -57.49 -16.15
C ARG A 19 -74.59 -56.60 -15.30
N GLY A 20 -74.68 -56.62 -13.97
CA GLY A 20 -73.81 -55.83 -13.08
C GLY A 20 -72.53 -56.54 -12.63
N TYR A 21 -71.52 -55.78 -12.18
CA TYR A 21 -70.32 -56.31 -11.53
C TYR A 21 -70.64 -56.97 -10.17
N ARG A 22 -69.85 -57.97 -9.77
CA ARG A 22 -70.00 -58.63 -8.48
C ARG A 22 -69.63 -57.66 -7.36
N ARG A 23 -70.62 -57.21 -6.59
CA ARG A 23 -70.48 -56.27 -5.46
C ARG A 23 -69.27 -56.54 -4.57
N GLY A 24 -69.12 -57.76 -4.06
CA GLY A 24 -68.01 -58.09 -3.16
C GLY A 24 -66.61 -58.02 -3.80
N ILE A 25 -66.49 -58.13 -5.13
CA ILE A 25 -65.21 -57.90 -5.83
C ILE A 25 -64.95 -56.40 -5.92
N VAL A 26 -65.97 -55.60 -6.27
CA VAL A 26 -65.86 -54.14 -6.37
C VAL A 26 -65.56 -53.52 -5.02
N GLU A 27 -66.21 -53.96 -3.94
CA GLU A 27 -65.94 -53.47 -2.58
C GLU A 27 -64.51 -53.75 -2.14
N ARG A 28 -63.96 -54.95 -2.42
CA ARG A 28 -62.54 -55.24 -2.14
C ARG A 28 -61.61 -54.34 -2.94
N LEU A 29 -61.89 -54.16 -4.23
CA LEU A 29 -61.09 -53.27 -5.08
C LEU A 29 -61.13 -51.82 -4.57
N LEU A 30 -62.29 -51.32 -4.11
CA LEU A 30 -62.40 -49.98 -3.53
C LEU A 30 -61.59 -49.84 -2.24
N THR A 31 -61.55 -50.89 -1.40
CA THR A 31 -60.67 -50.93 -0.22
C THR A 31 -59.20 -50.88 -0.62
N ASP A 32 -58.77 -51.74 -1.56
CA ASP A 32 -57.38 -51.79 -2.03
C ASP A 32 -56.95 -50.44 -2.65
N ILE A 33 -57.85 -49.82 -3.42
CA ILE A 33 -57.63 -48.48 -3.97
C ILE A 33 -57.50 -47.45 -2.85
N ALA A 34 -58.39 -47.48 -1.85
CA ALA A 34 -58.34 -46.53 -0.73
C ALA A 34 -57.04 -46.66 0.06
N ASP A 35 -56.57 -47.88 0.33
CA ASP A 35 -55.29 -48.14 1.02
C ASP A 35 -54.11 -47.57 0.23
N SER A 36 -54.03 -47.86 -1.08
CA SER A 36 -52.98 -47.32 -1.95
C SER A 36 -53.05 -45.79 -2.05
N PHE A 37 -54.25 -45.21 -2.09
CA PHE A 37 -54.42 -43.75 -2.13
C PHE A 37 -53.99 -43.08 -0.82
N GLU A 38 -54.20 -43.74 0.32
CA GLU A 38 -53.77 -43.25 1.62
C GLU A 38 -52.24 -43.21 1.73
N GLU A 39 -51.56 -44.24 1.23
CA GLU A 39 -50.10 -44.28 1.13
C GLU A 39 -49.56 -43.13 0.27
N VAL A 40 -50.09 -42.95 -0.94
CA VAL A 40 -49.71 -41.85 -1.84
C VAL A 40 -49.98 -40.48 -1.22
N TRP A 41 -51.10 -40.32 -0.49
CA TRP A 41 -51.41 -39.06 0.19
C TRP A 41 -50.42 -38.75 1.30
N ARG A 42 -49.99 -39.76 2.04
CA ARG A 42 -48.98 -39.62 3.09
C ARG A 42 -47.63 -39.25 2.50
N GLU A 43 -47.18 -39.97 1.48
CA GLU A 43 -45.93 -39.64 0.77
C GLU A 43 -45.96 -38.23 0.19
N ARG A 44 -47.10 -37.81 -0.38
CA ARG A 44 -47.27 -36.43 -0.88
C ARG A 44 -47.11 -35.41 0.25
N ALA A 45 -47.67 -35.66 1.42
CA ALA A 45 -47.55 -34.76 2.57
C ALA A 45 -46.08 -34.69 3.03
N ASP A 46 -45.43 -35.85 3.21
CA ASP A 46 -44.03 -35.92 3.62
C ASP A 46 -43.09 -35.21 2.61
N LEU A 47 -43.35 -35.36 1.30
CA LEU A 47 -42.60 -34.67 0.25
C LEU A 47 -42.87 -33.16 0.21
N ALA A 48 -44.09 -32.73 0.51
CA ALA A 48 -44.43 -31.31 0.58
C ALA A 48 -43.70 -30.63 1.74
N ASP A 49 -43.64 -31.29 2.90
CA ASP A 49 -42.91 -30.79 4.06
C ASP A 49 -41.40 -30.69 3.78
N GLN A 50 -40.82 -31.72 3.14
CA GLN A 50 -39.41 -31.68 2.71
C GLN A 50 -39.13 -30.58 1.69
N LEU A 51 -40.05 -30.34 0.77
CA LEU A 51 -39.91 -29.28 -0.22
C LEU A 51 -39.90 -27.90 0.45
N GLU A 52 -40.79 -27.66 1.42
CA GLU A 52 -40.83 -26.41 2.17
C GLU A 52 -39.54 -26.17 2.97
N GLU A 53 -38.99 -27.22 3.59
CA GLU A 53 -37.71 -27.16 4.29
C GLU A 53 -36.55 -26.80 3.33
N LEU A 54 -36.45 -27.50 2.20
CA LEU A 54 -35.41 -27.25 1.19
C LEU A 54 -35.54 -25.86 0.55
N GLU A 55 -36.75 -25.38 0.31
CA GLU A 55 -36.99 -24.03 -0.20
C GLU A 55 -36.54 -22.96 0.79
N SER A 56 -36.80 -23.18 2.09
CA SER A 56 -36.33 -22.31 3.17
C SER A 56 -34.81 -22.27 3.26
N GLU A 57 -34.14 -23.42 3.20
CA GLU A 57 -32.68 -23.50 3.17
C GLU A 57 -32.09 -22.82 1.92
N ALA A 58 -32.67 -23.06 0.75
CA ALA A 58 -32.25 -22.43 -0.50
C ALA A 58 -32.40 -20.89 -0.44
N SER A 59 -33.45 -20.37 0.20
CA SER A 59 -33.62 -18.93 0.41
C SER A 59 -32.51 -18.36 1.28
N LYS A 60 -32.21 -19.01 2.43
CA LYS A 60 -31.12 -18.59 3.33
C LYS A 60 -29.77 -18.58 2.63
N HIS A 61 -29.49 -19.60 1.79
CA HIS A 61 -28.25 -19.64 1.03
C HIS A 61 -28.16 -18.51 -0.01
N ARG A 62 -29.26 -18.17 -0.70
CA ARG A 62 -29.28 -17.05 -1.65
C ARG A 62 -29.07 -15.70 -0.96
N GLU A 63 -29.65 -15.51 0.22
CA GLU A 63 -29.42 -14.31 1.03
C GLU A 63 -27.96 -14.20 1.47
N LEU A 64 -27.38 -15.29 1.96
CA LEU A 64 -25.97 -15.35 2.33
C LEU A 64 -25.05 -15.08 1.14
N GLU A 65 -25.33 -15.66 -0.03
CA GLU A 65 -24.55 -15.43 -1.24
C GLU A 65 -24.61 -13.95 -1.66
N THR A 66 -25.78 -13.33 -1.56
CA THR A 66 -25.96 -11.90 -1.86
C THR A 66 -25.14 -11.03 -0.91
N LEU A 67 -25.15 -11.34 0.38
CA LEU A 67 -24.34 -10.65 1.39
C LEU A 67 -22.84 -10.84 1.16
N LEU A 68 -22.40 -12.05 0.80
CA LEU A 68 -21.00 -12.32 0.48
C LEU A 68 -20.54 -11.53 -0.75
N ARG A 69 -21.35 -11.49 -1.81
CA ARG A 69 -21.05 -10.71 -3.02
C ARG A 69 -20.94 -9.22 -2.70
N SER A 70 -21.87 -8.65 -1.94
CA SER A 70 -21.82 -7.22 -1.57
C SER A 70 -20.63 -6.90 -0.68
N THR A 71 -20.29 -7.80 0.25
CA THR A 71 -19.10 -7.66 1.11
C THR A 71 -17.82 -7.72 0.30
N LEU A 72 -17.71 -8.63 -0.67
CA LEU A 72 -16.53 -8.74 -1.55
C LEU A 72 -16.33 -7.48 -2.39
N VAL A 73 -17.38 -6.96 -3.01
CA VAL A 73 -17.32 -5.70 -3.77
C VAL A 73 -16.90 -4.53 -2.88
N SER A 74 -17.44 -4.47 -1.65
CA SER A 74 -17.09 -3.43 -0.69
C SER A 74 -15.62 -3.53 -0.25
N ALA A 75 -15.13 -4.76 0.01
CA ALA A 75 -13.75 -5.01 0.36
C ALA A 75 -12.79 -4.67 -0.80
N GLU A 76 -13.15 -4.97 -2.04
CA GLU A 76 -12.38 -4.60 -3.23
C GLU A 76 -12.30 -3.07 -3.39
N SER A 77 -13.42 -2.36 -3.25
CA SER A 77 -13.44 -0.89 -3.28
C SER A 77 -12.55 -0.30 -2.18
N ALA A 78 -12.67 -0.78 -0.94
CA ALA A 78 -11.85 -0.30 0.17
C ALA A 78 -10.35 -0.57 -0.05
N ALA A 79 -9.99 -1.72 -0.63
CA ALA A 79 -8.60 -2.04 -0.97
C ALA A 79 -8.06 -1.11 -2.06
N GLN A 80 -8.88 -0.79 -3.08
CA GLN A 80 -8.51 0.13 -4.14
C GLN A 80 -8.34 1.57 -3.60
N ASP A 81 -9.27 2.04 -2.77
CA ASP A 81 -9.20 3.36 -2.13
C ASP A 81 -7.93 3.49 -1.27
N MET A 82 -7.63 2.47 -0.47
CA MET A 82 -6.41 2.41 0.35
C MET A 82 -5.15 2.46 -0.51
N LYS A 83 -5.13 1.73 -1.63
CA LYS A 83 -4.00 1.73 -2.57
C LYS A 83 -3.80 3.10 -3.22
N GLU A 84 -4.87 3.78 -3.59
CA GLU A 84 -4.81 5.12 -4.16
C GLU A 84 -4.36 6.16 -3.13
N GLN A 85 -4.88 6.09 -1.90
CA GLN A 85 -4.45 6.95 -0.81
C GLN A 85 -2.95 6.76 -0.52
N ALA A 86 -2.49 5.51 -0.38
CA ALA A 86 -1.08 5.21 -0.15
C ALA A 86 -0.18 5.74 -1.28
N ARG A 87 -0.63 5.68 -2.54
CA ARG A 87 0.10 6.29 -3.67
C ARG A 87 0.19 7.81 -3.55
N ARG A 88 -0.93 8.48 -3.28
CA ARG A 88 -0.97 9.94 -3.11
C ARG A 88 -0.08 10.38 -1.94
N GLU A 89 -0.14 9.69 -0.82
CA GLU A 89 0.71 9.95 0.35
C GLU A 89 2.19 9.71 0.03
N SER A 90 2.52 8.63 -0.67
CA SER A 90 3.89 8.34 -1.10
C SER A 90 4.45 9.44 -2.01
N ASP A 91 3.67 9.89 -3.00
CA ASP A 91 4.06 10.97 -3.92
C ASP A 91 4.27 12.29 -3.17
N LEU A 92 3.40 12.58 -2.19
CA LEU A 92 3.53 13.76 -1.34
C LEU A 92 4.80 13.70 -0.48
N ILE A 93 5.05 12.58 0.20
CA ILE A 93 6.27 12.37 1.01
C ILE A 93 7.52 12.54 0.14
N VAL A 94 7.55 11.94 -1.06
CA VAL A 94 8.69 12.06 -1.97
C VAL A 94 8.87 13.50 -2.45
N SER A 95 7.77 14.21 -2.74
CA SER A 95 7.80 15.62 -3.15
C SER A 95 8.36 16.51 -2.03
N GLU A 96 7.88 16.34 -0.80
CA GLU A 96 8.33 17.06 0.38
C GLU A 96 9.79 16.78 0.69
N ALA A 97 10.21 15.51 0.69
CA ALA A 97 11.60 15.12 0.90
C ALA A 97 12.53 15.74 -0.15
N ARG A 98 12.11 15.80 -1.42
CA ARG A 98 12.87 16.47 -2.48
C ARG A 98 12.92 17.99 -2.29
N ALA A 99 11.82 18.61 -1.87
CA ALA A 99 11.77 20.04 -1.62
C ALA A 99 12.68 20.44 -0.44
N GLU A 100 12.63 19.66 0.62
CA GLU A 100 13.47 19.82 1.80
C GLU A 100 14.94 19.58 1.48
N GLY A 101 15.28 18.51 0.74
CA GLY A 101 16.64 18.27 0.28
C GLY A 101 17.19 19.45 -0.54
N ARG A 102 16.40 19.99 -1.48
CA ARG A 102 16.79 21.20 -2.22
C ARG A 102 16.99 22.42 -1.31
N ARG A 103 16.15 22.58 -0.29
CA ARG A 103 16.26 23.68 0.69
C ARG A 103 17.56 23.57 1.49
N VAL A 104 17.86 22.37 2.00
CA VAL A 104 19.09 22.08 2.74
C VAL A 104 20.32 22.34 1.87
N THR A 105 20.37 21.83 0.63
CA THR A 105 21.50 22.07 -0.28
C THR A 105 21.70 23.56 -0.57
N ARG A 106 20.61 24.30 -0.83
CA ARG A 106 20.72 25.76 -1.04
C ARG A 106 21.28 26.48 0.18
N SER A 107 20.79 26.14 1.37
CA SER A 107 21.26 26.73 2.62
C SER A 107 22.74 26.41 2.89
N ALA A 108 23.16 25.18 2.60
CA ALA A 108 24.56 24.78 2.75
C ALA A 108 25.47 25.53 1.76
N ASN A 109 25.04 25.69 0.51
CA ASN A 109 25.78 26.45 -0.50
C ASN A 109 25.88 27.93 -0.13
N SER A 110 24.80 28.56 0.33
CA SER A 110 24.85 29.97 0.76
C SER A 110 25.77 30.17 1.96
N GLU A 111 25.77 29.23 2.92
CA GLU A 111 26.69 29.33 4.06
C GLU A 111 28.14 29.11 3.63
N LYS A 112 28.38 28.17 2.71
CA LYS A 112 29.71 27.97 2.11
C LYS A 112 30.21 29.26 1.44
N GLU A 113 29.39 29.89 0.60
CA GLU A 113 29.75 31.15 -0.08
C GLU A 113 30.06 32.27 0.92
N ARG A 114 29.24 32.41 1.98
CA ARG A 114 29.43 33.35 3.08
C ARG A 114 30.78 33.13 3.78
N LEU A 115 31.10 31.89 4.13
CA LEU A 115 32.37 31.53 4.76
C LEU A 115 33.57 31.78 3.83
N GLU A 116 33.46 31.48 2.54
CA GLU A 116 34.52 31.77 1.56
C GLU A 116 34.79 33.27 1.43
N GLU A 117 33.75 34.11 1.49
CA GLU A 117 33.89 35.56 1.53
C GLU A 117 34.53 36.07 2.82
N GLU A 118 34.14 35.53 3.97
CA GLU A 118 34.75 35.85 5.26
C GLU A 118 36.24 35.48 5.27
N ILE A 119 36.60 34.30 4.77
CA ILE A 119 38.00 33.86 4.63
C ILE A 119 38.77 34.82 3.70
N ARG A 120 38.20 35.20 2.56
CA ARG A 120 38.82 36.16 1.63
C ARG A 120 39.06 37.51 2.31
N ARG A 121 38.07 38.02 3.06
CA ARG A 121 38.19 39.26 3.84
C ARG A 121 39.28 39.18 4.90
N ILE A 122 39.33 38.10 5.68
CA ILE A 122 40.35 37.91 6.72
C ILE A 122 41.75 37.85 6.09
N ARG A 123 41.93 37.13 4.98
CA ARG A 123 43.20 37.07 4.26
C ARG A 123 43.65 38.43 3.74
N ALA A 124 42.72 39.25 3.24
CA ALA A 124 43.03 40.60 2.79
C ALA A 124 43.47 41.50 3.95
N HIS A 125 42.76 41.48 5.09
CA HIS A 125 43.14 42.23 6.30
C HIS A 125 44.51 41.79 6.84
N LEU A 126 44.79 40.49 6.86
CA LEU A 126 46.09 39.98 7.28
C LEU A 126 47.21 40.47 6.37
N ARG A 127 46.99 40.45 5.05
CA ARG A 127 47.98 40.94 4.08
C ARG A 127 48.26 42.44 4.28
N SER A 128 47.22 43.26 4.37
CA SER A 128 47.40 44.71 4.59
C SER A 128 48.07 45.02 5.92
N ALA A 129 47.78 44.24 6.98
CA ALA A 129 48.45 44.40 8.26
C ALA A 129 49.94 44.05 8.18
N LEU A 130 50.30 43.00 7.45
CA LEU A 130 51.71 42.64 7.21
C LEU A 130 52.44 43.70 6.39
N GLU A 131 51.83 44.21 5.31
CA GLU A 131 52.40 45.29 4.49
C GLU A 131 52.66 46.56 5.32
N ALA A 132 51.71 46.96 6.17
CA ALA A 132 51.89 48.12 7.07
C ALA A 132 53.01 47.94 8.10
N LEU A 133 53.25 46.70 8.56
CA LEU A 133 54.38 46.38 9.45
C LEU A 133 55.72 46.44 8.73
N GLU A 134 55.77 46.00 7.47
CA GLU A 134 56.95 46.12 6.61
C GLU A 134 57.30 47.59 6.35
N GLU A 135 56.30 48.42 6.08
CA GLU A 135 56.48 49.87 5.88
C GLU A 135 57.01 50.58 7.13
N GLN A 136 56.62 50.15 8.34
CA GLN A 136 57.18 50.65 9.61
C GLN A 136 58.64 50.24 9.85
N HIS A 137 59.16 49.22 9.16
CA HIS A 137 60.55 48.75 9.30
C HIS A 137 61.51 49.35 8.26
N VAL A 138 61.04 50.22 7.35
CA VAL A 138 61.89 50.96 6.41
C VAL A 138 62.20 52.36 6.93
N GLU A 139 62.99 52.44 8.00
CA GLU A 139 63.80 53.63 8.31
C GLU A 139 65.03 53.65 7.37
N PRO A 140 65.45 54.80 6.81
CA PRO A 140 66.47 54.85 5.78
C PRO A 140 67.85 54.54 6.38
N ARG A 141 68.50 53.47 5.91
CA ARG A 141 69.98 53.36 5.94
C ARG A 141 70.57 54.31 4.90
N GLY A 142 70.54 55.62 5.16
CA GLY A 142 71.56 56.58 4.75
C GLY A 142 72.38 56.90 6.01
N ASP A 143 73.70 56.89 6.03
CA ASP A 143 74.60 57.46 5.04
C ASP A 143 75.89 56.64 4.87
N ALA A 144 76.38 56.62 3.64
CA ALA A 144 77.75 56.27 3.31
C ALA A 144 78.70 57.38 3.80
N ALA A 145 79.80 56.99 4.47
CA ALA A 145 80.95 57.87 4.68
C ALA A 145 82.19 57.27 3.97
N PRO A 146 82.99 58.07 3.25
CA PRO A 146 84.01 57.58 2.32
C PRO A 146 85.33 57.24 3.01
N ALA A 147 86.06 56.31 2.39
CA ALA A 147 87.43 55.95 2.75
C ALA A 147 88.45 57.06 2.40
N PRO A 148 89.54 57.21 3.18
CA PRO A 148 90.78 57.81 2.70
C PRO A 148 91.87 56.76 2.40
N GLN A 149 92.72 57.15 1.45
CA GLN A 149 93.76 56.39 0.75
C GLN A 149 95.13 56.43 1.45
N GLY A 150 96.00 55.46 1.08
CA GLY A 150 97.48 55.48 1.19
C GLY A 150 98.01 55.09 2.57
N GLU A 151 99.10 54.34 2.78
CA GLU A 151 100.28 53.95 1.98
C GLU A 151 101.06 53.01 2.95
N ASN A 152 101.52 51.79 2.64
CA ASN A 152 102.76 51.48 1.97
C ASN A 152 102.96 49.94 2.02
N ALA A 153 103.43 49.37 0.92
CA ALA A 153 103.96 48.01 0.79
C ALA A 153 105.44 47.98 1.29
N PRO A 154 106.26 46.92 1.10
CA PRO A 154 106.01 45.58 0.55
C PRO A 154 106.58 44.49 1.52
N GLU A 155 106.74 43.19 1.26
CA GLU A 155 107.05 42.42 0.07
C GLU A 155 106.98 40.90 0.41
N SER A 156 106.88 40.07 -0.63
CA SER A 156 107.52 38.74 -0.73
C SER A 156 106.93 37.50 -0.05
N GLY A 157 106.39 36.58 -0.86
CA GLY A 157 106.65 35.14 -0.64
C GLY A 157 105.63 34.11 -1.14
N PHE A 158 105.78 33.65 -2.39
CA PHE A 158 105.63 32.24 -2.85
C PHE A 158 104.34 31.44 -2.51
N ARG A 159 103.45 31.16 -3.48
CA ARG A 159 103.41 30.02 -4.46
C ARG A 159 102.55 28.82 -4.02
N ARG A 160 101.61 28.46 -4.93
CA ARG A 160 101.20 27.09 -5.35
C ARG A 160 100.45 26.23 -4.31
N LEU A 161 99.54 25.30 -4.60
CA LEU A 161 98.97 24.61 -5.79
C LEU A 161 97.67 23.92 -5.28
N ALA A 162 96.60 23.90 -6.07
CA ALA A 162 95.95 22.70 -6.65
C ALA A 162 95.46 21.58 -5.68
N GLY A 163 94.18 21.23 -5.81
CA GLY A 163 93.51 20.10 -5.17
C GLY A 163 92.01 20.29 -5.13
#